data_AF-A0A7U2HZQ9-F1
#
_entry.id   AF-A0A7U2HZQ9-F1
#
_cell.length_a   1.000
_cell.length_b   1.000
_cell.length_c   1.000
_cell.angle_alpha   90.00
_cell.angle_beta   90.00
_cell.angle_gamma   90.00
#
_symmetry.space_group_name_H-M   'P 1'
#
loop_
_entity.id
_entity.type
_entity.pdbx_description
1 polymer ?
#
loop_
_entity_poly.entity_id
_entity_poly.type
_entity_poly.pdbx_seq_one_letter_code
_entity_poly.pdbx_strand_id
1 'polypeptide(L)'
;MGKGVVPDSHPTNASSARSAALKMADVVLILGARLNWIFHHGEAPKWNPEAKFIQVDISAEETGRNSESAEHSLLGDVGVVATQLLTWLGDWTFDLNSSEYMAKIRQAKEKNEKIASLTAQGPSMPLKYARAFDVMKTTLHNLSQPSEGRICYMAESTNTMDISRSIFPLEHPRLRLDAGTYATMGFGLPYAIAASEAYNALTSQVFSGPTKRKKTVAIEDDSAFDLSVMEIETMARMGMDIAIFVINNGGIYFGDSDTAENWQAKHEKTKGGKPGLRSWALGWEVKYQKLAEACGGLGFLVRTPEELKKATLTAYNATVPVIVNVVIQSGKTEKAVSHSLDKLMYGH
;
A
#
# COMPACT_ATOMS: atom_id res chain seq x y z
N MET A 1 -3.49 4.10 -7.25
CA MET A 1 -4.26 4.65 -6.11
C MET A 1 -5.78 4.72 -6.38
N GLY A 2 -6.42 3.68 -6.95
CA GLY A 2 -7.87 3.69 -7.26
C GLY A 2 -8.81 3.20 -6.15
N LYS A 3 -8.26 2.71 -5.02
CA LYS A 3 -9.06 2.21 -3.88
C LYS A 3 -9.96 3.31 -3.31
N GLY A 4 -11.18 2.94 -2.91
CA GLY A 4 -12.17 3.84 -2.32
C GLY A 4 -12.94 4.71 -3.31
N VAL A 5 -12.60 4.73 -4.62
CA VAL A 5 -13.48 5.35 -5.65
C VAL A 5 -14.86 4.71 -5.63
N VAL A 6 -14.87 3.38 -5.60
CA VAL A 6 -15.98 2.58 -5.08
C VAL A 6 -15.51 2.05 -3.73
N PRO A 7 -16.35 2.00 -2.68
CA PRO A 7 -15.95 1.49 -1.39
C PRO A 7 -15.38 0.07 -1.49
N ASP A 8 -14.29 -0.21 -0.77
CA ASP A 8 -13.67 -1.53 -0.79
C ASP A 8 -14.61 -2.62 -0.23
N SER A 9 -15.54 -2.24 0.65
CA SER A 9 -16.62 -3.09 1.16
C SER A 9 -17.66 -3.49 0.09
N HIS A 10 -17.68 -2.84 -1.08
CA HIS A 10 -18.69 -3.09 -2.09
C HIS A 10 -18.70 -4.57 -2.53
N PRO A 11 -19.87 -5.23 -2.65
CA PRO A 11 -19.95 -6.67 -2.89
C PRO A 11 -19.28 -7.12 -4.19
N THR A 12 -19.20 -6.25 -5.20
CA THR A 12 -18.55 -6.53 -6.49
C THR A 12 -17.04 -6.26 -6.50
N ASN A 13 -16.45 -5.77 -5.41
CA ASN A 13 -15.00 -5.56 -5.35
C ASN A 13 -14.26 -6.90 -5.43
N ALA A 14 -13.46 -7.05 -6.50
CA ALA A 14 -12.71 -8.25 -6.83
C ALA A 14 -11.22 -8.20 -6.44
N SER A 15 -10.79 -7.21 -5.63
CA SER A 15 -9.37 -7.01 -5.30
C SER A 15 -8.72 -8.25 -4.66
N SER A 16 -9.42 -8.88 -3.71
CA SER A 16 -8.99 -10.13 -3.07
C SER A 16 -8.96 -11.34 -4.03
N ALA A 17 -9.55 -11.21 -5.22
CA ALA A 17 -9.62 -12.22 -6.26
C ALA A 17 -8.97 -11.76 -7.59
N ARG A 18 -8.08 -10.75 -7.55
CA ARG A 18 -7.50 -10.09 -8.73
C ARG A 18 -7.07 -11.09 -9.80
N SER A 19 -6.25 -12.08 -9.46
CA SER A 19 -5.73 -13.05 -10.43
C SER A 19 -6.83 -13.86 -11.13
N ALA A 20 -7.92 -14.18 -10.45
CA ALA A 20 -9.07 -14.85 -11.07
C ALA A 20 -9.83 -13.87 -11.97
N ALA A 21 -10.05 -12.63 -11.51
CA ALA A 21 -10.73 -11.59 -12.26
C ALA A 21 -10.06 -11.29 -13.60
N LEU A 22 -8.73 -11.11 -13.62
CA LEU A 22 -7.99 -10.80 -14.85
C LEU A 22 -7.97 -11.96 -15.84
N LYS A 23 -7.82 -13.20 -15.34
CA LYS A 23 -7.75 -14.41 -16.19
C LYS A 23 -9.08 -14.83 -16.79
N MET A 24 -10.19 -14.43 -16.16
CA MET A 24 -11.52 -14.85 -16.59
C MET A 24 -12.29 -13.77 -17.34
N ALA A 25 -11.88 -12.50 -17.23
CA ALA A 25 -12.55 -11.42 -17.93
C ALA A 25 -12.42 -11.59 -19.45
N ASP A 26 -13.53 -11.50 -20.15
CA ASP A 26 -13.64 -11.47 -21.60
C ASP A 26 -13.79 -10.04 -22.13
N VAL A 27 -14.37 -9.14 -21.32
CA VAL A 27 -14.43 -7.69 -21.57
C VAL A 27 -13.95 -6.94 -20.32
N VAL A 28 -13.11 -5.93 -20.54
CA VAL A 28 -12.50 -5.12 -19.46
C VAL A 28 -12.71 -3.65 -19.79
N LEU A 29 -13.51 -2.97 -18.98
CA LEU A 29 -13.65 -1.51 -19.02
C LEU A 29 -12.59 -0.88 -18.10
N ILE A 30 -11.71 -0.09 -18.69
CA ILE A 30 -10.64 0.62 -18.00
C ILE A 30 -11.00 2.10 -17.93
N LEU A 31 -11.07 2.65 -16.72
CA LEU A 31 -11.41 4.06 -16.48
C LEU A 31 -10.20 4.78 -15.87
N GLY A 32 -9.49 5.59 -16.68
CA GLY A 32 -8.35 6.40 -16.22
C GLY A 32 -7.20 5.59 -15.65
N ALA A 33 -6.93 4.42 -16.23
CA ALA A 33 -5.79 3.58 -15.88
C ALA A 33 -5.09 3.10 -17.15
N ARG A 34 -3.76 2.99 -17.07
CA ARG A 34 -2.94 2.54 -18.20
C ARG A 34 -2.64 1.06 -18.06
N LEU A 35 -2.73 0.29 -19.15
CA LEU A 35 -2.20 -1.07 -19.20
C LEU A 35 -0.66 -1.07 -19.24
N ASN A 36 -0.02 -0.59 -18.18
CA ASN A 36 1.43 -0.62 -18.03
C ASN A 36 1.88 -1.85 -17.22
N TRP A 37 3.12 -1.83 -16.73
CA TRP A 37 3.71 -2.91 -15.95
C TRP A 37 2.87 -3.35 -14.73
N ILE A 38 2.11 -2.44 -14.11
CA ILE A 38 1.23 -2.73 -12.96
C ILE A 38 0.12 -3.71 -13.37
N PHE A 39 -0.37 -3.57 -14.61
CA PHE A 39 -1.37 -4.43 -15.21
C PHE A 39 -0.74 -5.43 -16.18
N HIS A 40 0.57 -5.67 -16.14
CA HIS A 40 1.25 -6.61 -17.03
C HIS A 40 0.91 -6.37 -18.52
N HIS A 41 0.80 -5.10 -18.92
CA HIS A 41 0.55 -4.71 -20.31
C HIS A 41 -0.76 -5.24 -20.94
N GLY A 42 -1.68 -5.79 -20.12
CA GLY A 42 -2.87 -6.47 -20.63
C GLY A 42 -2.60 -7.86 -21.20
N GLU A 43 -1.39 -8.40 -21.01
CA GLU A 43 -0.90 -9.58 -21.73
C GLU A 43 -1.19 -10.91 -20.99
N ALA A 44 -1.32 -11.98 -21.78
CA ALA A 44 -1.27 -13.35 -21.27
C ALA A 44 0.14 -13.67 -20.72
N PRO A 45 0.28 -14.54 -19.70
CA PRO A 45 -0.75 -15.39 -19.08
C PRO A 45 -1.45 -14.72 -17.87
N LYS A 46 -1.21 -13.43 -17.63
CA LYS A 46 -1.82 -12.71 -16.50
C LYS A 46 -3.27 -12.35 -16.78
N TRP A 47 -3.57 -11.99 -18.03
CA TRP A 47 -4.90 -11.77 -18.56
C TRP A 47 -5.38 -12.95 -19.40
N ASN A 48 -6.69 -13.01 -19.61
CA ASN A 48 -7.30 -13.85 -20.64
C ASN A 48 -6.76 -13.40 -22.02
N PRO A 49 -6.19 -14.30 -22.84
CA PRO A 49 -5.70 -13.94 -24.18
C PRO A 49 -6.81 -13.41 -25.11
N GLU A 50 -8.08 -13.74 -24.84
CA GLU A 50 -9.23 -13.29 -25.63
C GLU A 50 -9.93 -12.04 -25.03
N ALA A 51 -9.34 -11.40 -24.01
CA ALA A 51 -9.92 -10.22 -23.39
C ALA A 51 -9.99 -9.03 -24.36
N LYS A 52 -11.15 -8.39 -24.43
CA LYS A 52 -11.35 -7.11 -25.13
C LYS A 52 -11.28 -5.97 -24.13
N PHE A 53 -10.38 -5.02 -24.38
CA PHE A 53 -10.22 -3.83 -23.56
C PHE A 53 -10.97 -2.65 -24.15
N ILE A 54 -11.83 -2.03 -23.33
CA ILE A 54 -12.45 -0.72 -23.60
C ILE A 54 -11.75 0.27 -22.69
N GLN A 55 -10.97 1.20 -23.24
CA GLN A 55 -10.17 2.13 -22.45
C GLN A 55 -10.75 3.53 -22.52
N VAL A 56 -10.95 4.16 -21.37
CA VAL A 56 -11.31 5.57 -21.24
C VAL A 56 -10.12 6.31 -20.68
N ASP A 57 -9.53 7.19 -21.47
CA ASP A 57 -8.45 8.06 -21.05
C ASP A 57 -8.58 9.44 -21.71
N ILE A 58 -8.07 10.47 -21.04
CA ILE A 58 -8.05 11.84 -21.57
C ILE A 58 -6.85 12.06 -22.50
N SER A 59 -5.80 11.22 -22.38
CA SER A 59 -4.60 11.29 -23.19
C SER A 59 -4.76 10.46 -24.46
N ALA A 60 -4.72 11.14 -25.62
CA ALA A 60 -4.73 10.47 -26.92
C ALA A 60 -3.51 9.54 -27.12
N GLU A 61 -2.39 9.79 -26.44
CA GLU A 61 -1.17 8.98 -26.55
C GLU A 61 -1.31 7.58 -25.96
N GLU A 62 -2.31 7.34 -25.10
CA GLU A 62 -2.58 6.01 -24.55
C GLU A 62 -3.50 5.17 -25.45
N THR A 63 -4.13 5.78 -26.47
CA THR A 63 -5.04 5.09 -27.40
C THR A 63 -4.33 3.96 -28.16
N GLY A 64 -4.83 2.74 -28.02
CA GLY A 64 -4.29 1.55 -28.71
C GLY A 64 -2.89 1.12 -28.22
N ARG A 65 -2.50 1.53 -27.01
CA ARG A 65 -1.19 1.19 -26.44
C ARG A 65 -1.23 -0.17 -25.74
N ASN A 66 -0.18 -0.98 -25.92
CA ASN A 66 -0.09 -2.36 -25.37
C ASN A 66 -1.20 -3.28 -25.94
N SER A 67 -1.87 -4.08 -25.12
CA SER A 67 -2.93 -5.01 -25.54
C SER A 67 -4.28 -4.33 -25.86
N GLU A 68 -4.34 -3.00 -25.88
CA GLU A 68 -5.56 -2.26 -26.21
C GLU A 68 -5.78 -2.15 -27.73
N SER A 69 -7.05 -2.16 -28.14
CA SER A 69 -7.44 -1.80 -29.50
C SER A 69 -7.81 -0.31 -29.54
N ALA A 70 -7.28 0.41 -30.52
CA ALA A 70 -7.67 1.79 -30.79
C ALA A 70 -9.18 1.90 -31.11
N GLU A 71 -9.80 0.87 -31.68
CA GLU A 71 -11.22 0.86 -32.04
C GLU A 71 -12.16 0.92 -30.84
N HIS A 72 -11.71 0.45 -29.67
CA HIS A 72 -12.48 0.41 -28.43
C HIS A 72 -12.04 1.48 -27.42
N SER A 73 -11.24 2.44 -27.85
CA SER A 73 -10.75 3.53 -27.01
C SER A 73 -11.70 4.73 -27.04
N LEU A 74 -12.02 5.27 -25.87
CA LEU A 74 -12.88 6.43 -25.67
C LEU A 74 -12.04 7.59 -25.12
N LEU A 75 -11.71 8.54 -26.00
CA LEU A 75 -10.92 9.73 -25.64
C LEU A 75 -11.80 10.75 -24.91
N GLY A 76 -11.55 10.97 -23.62
CA GLY A 76 -12.27 11.97 -22.84
C GLY A 76 -12.04 11.91 -21.34
N ASP A 77 -12.57 12.92 -20.63
CA ASP A 77 -12.62 12.89 -19.17
C ASP A 77 -13.46 11.71 -18.68
N VAL A 78 -12.93 10.96 -17.71
CA VAL A 78 -13.56 9.75 -17.18
C VAL A 78 -14.92 10.04 -16.56
N GLY A 79 -15.11 11.19 -15.91
CA GLY A 79 -16.39 11.56 -15.32
C GLY A 79 -17.45 11.84 -16.39
N VAL A 80 -17.07 12.53 -17.47
CA VAL A 80 -17.95 12.79 -18.62
C VAL A 80 -18.35 11.49 -19.31
N VAL A 81 -17.37 10.62 -19.64
CA VAL A 81 -17.63 9.36 -20.34
C VAL A 81 -18.45 8.40 -19.47
N ALA A 82 -18.15 8.29 -18.17
CA ALA A 82 -18.95 7.47 -17.25
C ALA A 82 -20.42 7.94 -17.20
N THR A 83 -20.67 9.25 -17.18
CA THR A 83 -22.03 9.82 -17.21
C THR A 83 -22.76 9.48 -18.51
N GLN A 84 -22.06 9.53 -19.64
CA GLN A 84 -22.62 9.13 -20.94
C GLN A 84 -22.95 7.64 -20.95
N LEU A 85 -22.03 6.77 -20.52
CA LEU A 85 -22.27 5.33 -20.43
C LEU A 85 -23.50 5.00 -19.59
N LEU A 86 -23.68 5.66 -18.43
CA LEU A 86 -24.88 5.51 -17.60
C LEU A 86 -26.16 5.94 -18.34
N THR A 87 -26.09 7.05 -19.09
CA THR A 87 -27.22 7.53 -19.91
C THR A 87 -27.59 6.53 -21.00
N TRP A 88 -26.59 5.94 -21.67
CA TRP A 88 -26.79 4.94 -22.72
C TRP A 88 -27.31 3.60 -22.17
N LEU A 89 -26.90 3.21 -20.97
CA LEU A 89 -27.41 2.00 -20.31
C LEU A 89 -28.89 2.13 -19.91
N GLY A 90 -29.35 3.34 -19.58
CA GLY A 90 -30.75 3.58 -19.20
C GLY A 90 -31.20 2.66 -18.06
N ASP A 91 -32.29 1.94 -18.27
CA ASP A 91 -32.86 0.99 -17.29
C ASP A 91 -32.25 -0.41 -17.38
N TRP A 92 -31.18 -0.61 -18.15
CA TRP A 92 -30.53 -1.91 -18.24
C TRP A 92 -29.94 -2.34 -16.89
N THR A 93 -30.23 -3.58 -16.48
CA THR A 93 -29.73 -4.15 -15.23
C THR A 93 -29.03 -5.48 -15.48
N PHE A 94 -27.99 -5.75 -14.69
CA PHE A 94 -27.30 -7.03 -14.68
C PHE A 94 -27.62 -7.83 -13.42
N ASP A 95 -28.06 -9.09 -13.58
CA ASP A 95 -28.22 -10.00 -12.46
C ASP A 95 -26.87 -10.64 -12.07
N LEU A 96 -26.31 -10.19 -10.95
CA LEU A 96 -25.05 -10.68 -10.41
C LEU A 96 -25.10 -12.15 -9.95
N ASN A 97 -26.28 -12.72 -9.75
CA ASN A 97 -26.43 -14.09 -9.26
C ASN A 97 -26.41 -15.13 -10.38
N SER A 98 -26.90 -14.79 -11.56
CA SER A 98 -26.85 -15.67 -12.75
C SER A 98 -25.46 -15.76 -13.39
N SER A 99 -24.53 -14.87 -13.05
CA SER A 99 -23.18 -14.83 -13.63
C SER A 99 -22.23 -15.88 -13.05
N GLU A 100 -21.78 -16.83 -13.88
CA GLU A 100 -20.71 -17.78 -13.53
C GLU A 100 -19.40 -17.05 -13.18
N TYR A 101 -19.06 -15.98 -13.92
CA TYR A 101 -17.91 -15.13 -13.62
C TYR A 101 -17.96 -14.64 -12.17
N MET A 102 -19.06 -13.97 -11.79
CA MET A 102 -19.21 -13.44 -10.43
C MET A 102 -19.20 -14.54 -9.36
N ALA A 103 -19.75 -15.73 -9.65
CA ALA A 103 -19.68 -16.87 -8.74
C ALA A 103 -18.24 -17.31 -8.45
N LYS A 104 -17.39 -17.45 -9.49
CA LYS A 104 -15.97 -17.82 -9.31
C LYS A 104 -15.18 -16.72 -8.60
N ILE A 105 -15.47 -15.45 -8.88
CA ILE A 105 -14.84 -14.32 -8.18
C ILE A 105 -15.18 -14.33 -6.69
N ARG A 106 -16.45 -14.55 -6.33
CA ARG A 106 -16.88 -14.69 -4.92
C ARG A 106 -16.15 -15.84 -4.23
N GLN A 107 -16.10 -17.03 -4.85
CA GLN A 107 -15.39 -18.18 -4.29
C GLN A 107 -13.89 -17.91 -4.07
N ALA A 108 -13.21 -17.30 -5.04
CA ALA A 108 -11.81 -16.94 -4.93
C ALA A 108 -11.57 -15.88 -3.84
N LYS A 109 -12.45 -14.87 -3.76
CA LYS A 109 -12.43 -13.82 -2.74
C LYS A 109 -12.55 -14.41 -1.34
N GLU A 110 -13.59 -15.20 -1.08
CA GLU A 110 -13.83 -15.84 0.22
C GLU A 110 -12.65 -16.70 0.67
N LYS A 111 -12.10 -17.51 -0.26
CA LYS A 111 -10.92 -18.34 0.02
C LYS A 111 -9.72 -17.48 0.43
N ASN A 112 -9.42 -16.44 -0.36
CA ASN A 112 -8.23 -15.62 -0.14
C ASN A 112 -8.34 -14.76 1.12
N GLU A 113 -9.52 -14.19 1.38
CA GLU A 113 -9.79 -13.41 2.60
C GLU A 113 -9.73 -14.28 3.86
N LYS A 114 -10.22 -15.52 3.80
CA LYS A 114 -10.08 -16.49 4.89
C LYS A 114 -8.61 -16.79 5.20
N ILE A 115 -7.79 -17.04 4.17
CA ILE A 115 -6.35 -17.30 4.33
C ILE A 115 -5.64 -16.08 4.90
N ALA A 116 -5.93 -14.88 4.39
CA ALA A 116 -5.35 -13.64 4.87
C ALA A 116 -5.69 -13.38 6.35
N SER A 117 -6.95 -13.57 6.74
CA SER A 117 -7.43 -13.42 8.12
C SER A 117 -6.72 -14.38 9.07
N LEU A 118 -6.63 -15.67 8.72
CA LEU A 118 -5.92 -16.67 9.53
C LEU A 118 -4.42 -16.33 9.69
N THR A 119 -3.80 -15.85 8.61
CA THR A 119 -2.38 -15.45 8.63
C THR A 119 -2.14 -14.24 9.53
N ALA A 120 -3.06 -13.27 9.52
CA ALA A 120 -3.01 -12.06 10.33
C ALA A 120 -3.25 -12.30 11.82
N GLN A 121 -4.12 -13.26 12.17
CA GLN A 121 -4.48 -13.57 13.55
C GLN A 121 -3.53 -14.58 14.22
N GLY A 122 -2.70 -15.27 13.44
CA GLY A 122 -1.72 -16.21 13.97
C GLY A 122 -0.72 -15.53 14.92
N PRO A 123 -0.30 -16.21 16.01
CA PRO A 123 0.72 -15.67 16.90
C PRO A 123 2.04 -15.50 16.12
N SER A 124 2.70 -14.36 16.30
CA SER A 124 4.02 -14.11 15.72
C SER A 124 4.91 -13.32 16.67
N MET A 125 6.02 -13.92 17.08
CA MET A 125 7.12 -13.26 17.77
C MET A 125 8.45 -13.79 17.17
N PRO A 126 9.29 -12.95 16.56
CA PRO A 126 9.06 -11.54 16.22
C PRO A 126 7.80 -11.30 15.38
N LEU A 127 7.29 -10.07 15.37
CA LEU A 127 6.12 -9.71 14.58
C LEU A 127 6.35 -9.99 13.08
N LYS A 128 5.28 -10.39 12.38
CA LYS A 128 5.26 -10.45 10.91
C LYS A 128 4.39 -9.32 10.37
N TYR A 129 4.62 -8.92 9.11
CA TYR A 129 3.81 -7.91 8.41
C TYR A 129 2.30 -8.08 8.63
N ALA A 130 1.75 -9.27 8.35
CA ALA A 130 0.31 -9.52 8.46
C ALA A 130 -0.22 -9.28 9.88
N ARG A 131 0.51 -9.71 10.91
CA ARG A 131 0.10 -9.52 12.31
C ARG A 131 0.24 -8.07 12.74
N ALA A 132 1.36 -7.42 12.41
CA ALA A 132 1.58 -6.01 12.73
C ALA A 132 0.51 -5.11 12.10
N PHE A 133 0.24 -5.30 10.80
CA PHE A 133 -0.77 -4.52 10.09
C PHE A 133 -2.18 -4.82 10.57
N ASP A 134 -2.50 -6.05 10.97
CA ASP A 134 -3.81 -6.36 11.54
C ASP A 134 -4.03 -5.67 12.89
N VAL A 135 -3.01 -5.63 13.76
CA VAL A 135 -3.08 -4.89 15.04
C VAL A 135 -3.24 -3.39 14.79
N MET A 136 -2.46 -2.82 13.87
CA MET A 136 -2.56 -1.40 13.49
C MET A 136 -3.94 -1.07 12.92
N LYS A 137 -4.36 -1.80 11.87
CA LYS A 137 -5.66 -1.65 11.21
C LYS A 137 -6.81 -1.75 12.21
N THR A 138 -6.84 -2.80 13.03
CA THR A 138 -7.91 -3.02 14.01
C THR A 138 -7.94 -1.88 15.03
N THR A 139 -6.78 -1.42 15.51
CA THR A 139 -6.73 -0.32 16.48
C THR A 139 -7.19 1.00 15.85
N LEU A 140 -6.71 1.34 14.65
CA LEU A 140 -7.11 2.54 13.92
C LEU A 140 -8.61 2.53 13.59
N HIS A 141 -9.14 1.39 13.13
CA HIS A 141 -10.56 1.28 12.75
C HIS A 141 -11.51 1.31 13.94
N ASN A 142 -11.06 0.86 15.12
CA ASN A 142 -11.82 1.04 16.37
C ASN A 142 -11.87 2.51 16.82
N LEU A 143 -10.89 3.33 16.42
CA LEU A 143 -10.84 4.77 16.73
C LEU A 143 -11.54 5.64 15.69
N SER A 144 -11.56 5.18 14.44
CA SER A 144 -12.27 5.82 13.33
C SER A 144 -12.67 4.75 12.33
N GLN A 145 -13.98 4.54 12.20
CA GLN A 145 -14.48 3.58 11.22
C GLN A 145 -14.12 4.03 9.79
N PRO A 146 -13.78 3.12 8.88
CA PRO A 146 -13.45 3.46 7.49
C PRO A 146 -14.54 4.29 6.79
N SER A 147 -15.82 4.04 7.12
CA SER A 147 -16.98 4.78 6.61
C SER A 147 -16.99 6.27 6.98
N GLU A 148 -16.27 6.68 8.03
CA GLU A 148 -16.11 8.09 8.40
C GLU A 148 -15.08 8.82 7.52
N GLY A 149 -14.25 8.05 6.79
CA GLY A 149 -13.23 8.56 5.89
C GLY A 149 -12.18 9.43 6.57
N ARG A 150 -11.89 9.26 7.87
CA ARG A 150 -11.02 10.19 8.63
C ARG A 150 -9.53 9.88 8.50
N ILE A 151 -9.13 8.75 7.95
CA ILE A 151 -7.71 8.36 7.88
C ILE A 151 -7.24 8.43 6.43
N CYS A 152 -6.13 9.12 6.20
CA CYS A 152 -5.40 9.11 4.94
C CYS A 152 -4.09 8.34 5.13
N TYR A 153 -3.87 7.32 4.30
CA TYR A 153 -2.73 6.42 4.41
C TYR A 153 -1.65 6.75 3.36
N MET A 154 -0.41 6.83 3.80
CA MET A 154 0.77 6.82 2.92
C MET A 154 1.47 5.50 3.15
N ALA A 155 1.89 4.84 2.07
CA ALA A 155 2.70 3.65 2.19
C ALA A 155 3.61 3.50 0.97
N GLU A 156 4.89 3.29 1.20
CA GLU A 156 5.88 3.06 0.14
C GLU A 156 6.81 1.88 0.46
N SER A 157 7.81 1.68 -0.40
CA SER A 157 8.64 0.46 -0.50
C SER A 157 7.84 -0.76 -0.98
N THR A 158 8.31 -1.95 -0.64
CA THR A 158 8.02 -3.20 -1.33
C THR A 158 6.97 -4.00 -0.57
N ASN A 159 7.39 -4.85 0.37
CA ASN A 159 6.52 -5.66 1.22
C ASN A 159 5.55 -4.78 2.02
N THR A 160 6.05 -3.68 2.59
CA THR A 160 5.25 -2.72 3.37
C THR A 160 4.10 -2.14 2.55
N MET A 161 4.38 -1.60 1.36
CA MET A 161 3.35 -1.05 0.48
C MET A 161 2.37 -2.12 -0.01
N ASP A 162 2.85 -3.26 -0.49
CA ASP A 162 2.02 -4.29 -1.14
C ASP A 162 1.09 -4.98 -0.16
N ILE A 163 1.61 -5.33 1.03
CA ILE A 163 0.83 -5.99 2.06
C ILE A 163 -0.15 -4.98 2.69
N SER A 164 0.27 -3.73 2.94
CA SER A 164 -0.65 -2.71 3.48
C SER A 164 -1.79 -2.39 2.51
N ARG A 165 -1.53 -2.33 1.19
CA ARG A 165 -2.58 -2.10 0.17
C ARG A 165 -3.70 -3.13 0.24
N SER A 166 -3.38 -4.35 0.65
CA SER A 166 -4.34 -5.46 0.77
C SER A 166 -5.04 -5.48 2.13
N ILE A 167 -4.39 -5.01 3.20
CA ILE A 167 -4.90 -5.11 4.57
C ILE A 167 -5.74 -3.88 4.99
N PHE A 168 -5.42 -2.69 4.51
CA PHE A 168 -6.11 -1.44 4.89
C PHE A 168 -7.17 -1.07 3.83
N PRO A 169 -8.47 -1.34 4.07
CA PRO A 169 -9.56 -0.96 3.16
C PRO A 169 -9.83 0.55 3.20
N LEU A 170 -10.39 1.06 2.10
CA LEU A 170 -10.87 2.44 1.96
C LEU A 170 -12.33 2.45 1.52
N GLU A 171 -13.14 3.27 2.19
CA GLU A 171 -14.55 3.49 1.82
C GLU A 171 -14.76 4.78 1.04
N HIS A 172 -13.70 5.60 0.89
CA HIS A 172 -13.76 6.90 0.22
C HIS A 172 -12.51 7.13 -0.65
N PRO A 173 -12.62 7.88 -1.77
CA PRO A 173 -11.53 8.04 -2.74
C PRO A 173 -10.39 8.90 -2.19
N ARG A 174 -9.21 8.88 -2.83
CA ARG A 174 -8.11 9.82 -2.53
C ARG A 174 -7.60 9.80 -1.07
N LEU A 175 -7.85 8.72 -0.33
CA LEU A 175 -7.36 8.51 1.04
C LEU A 175 -6.18 7.55 1.13
N ARG A 176 -5.57 7.21 0.00
CA ARG A 176 -4.31 6.45 -0.05
C ARG A 176 -3.38 7.03 -1.09
N LEU A 177 -2.15 7.30 -0.67
CA LEU A 177 -1.03 7.65 -1.51
C LEU A 177 0.06 6.59 -1.38
N ASP A 178 0.67 6.21 -2.49
CA ASP A 178 1.75 5.23 -2.53
C ASP A 178 2.76 5.57 -3.63
N ALA A 179 3.78 4.72 -3.80
CA ALA A 179 4.92 4.92 -4.70
C ALA A 179 4.54 5.11 -6.20
N GLY A 180 3.28 4.89 -6.57
CA GLY A 180 2.75 5.23 -7.88
C GLY A 180 3.41 4.48 -9.04
N THR A 181 3.44 5.10 -10.22
CA THR A 181 3.85 4.44 -11.47
C THR A 181 5.34 4.10 -11.53
N TYR A 182 6.20 4.89 -10.90
CA TYR A 182 7.65 4.64 -10.89
C TYR A 182 8.13 3.84 -9.68
N ALA A 183 7.21 3.41 -8.80
CA ALA A 183 7.55 2.67 -7.59
C ALA A 183 8.68 3.34 -6.79
N THR A 184 8.68 4.68 -6.75
CA THR A 184 9.77 5.46 -6.15
C THR A 184 9.67 5.47 -4.63
N MET A 185 10.81 5.34 -3.96
CA MET A 185 10.93 5.41 -2.51
C MET A 185 11.41 6.81 -2.08
N GLY A 186 11.02 7.24 -0.87
CA GLY A 186 11.38 8.53 -0.28
C GLY A 186 10.28 9.59 -0.39
N PHE A 187 9.08 9.22 -0.83
CA PHE A 187 7.93 10.13 -0.91
C PHE A 187 6.92 9.95 0.22
N GLY A 188 7.09 8.96 1.10
CA GLY A 188 6.15 8.64 2.18
C GLY A 188 5.89 9.83 3.10
N LEU A 189 6.96 10.40 3.69
CA LEU A 189 6.84 11.56 4.58
C LEU A 189 6.48 12.87 3.84
N PRO A 190 7.07 13.20 2.68
CA PRO A 190 6.63 14.35 1.88
C PRO A 190 5.15 14.27 1.50
N TYR A 191 4.64 13.10 1.10
CA TYR A 191 3.21 12.89 0.84
C TYR A 191 2.38 13.02 2.10
N ALA A 192 2.88 12.58 3.25
CA ALA A 192 2.18 12.75 4.51
C ALA A 192 1.99 14.23 4.87
N ILE A 193 3.04 15.04 4.71
CA ILE A 193 2.98 16.51 4.89
C ILE A 193 1.96 17.12 3.91
N ALA A 194 2.11 16.83 2.61
CA ALA A 194 1.24 17.38 1.57
C ALA A 194 -0.24 16.98 1.78
N ALA A 195 -0.51 15.72 2.13
CA ALA A 195 -1.86 15.24 2.42
C ALA A 195 -2.44 15.91 3.68
N SER A 196 -1.64 16.05 4.74
CA SER A 196 -2.07 16.76 5.96
C SER A 196 -2.47 18.19 5.62
N GLU A 197 -1.63 18.93 4.90
CA GLU A 197 -1.92 20.31 4.50
C GLU A 197 -3.15 20.40 3.58
N ALA A 198 -3.20 19.59 2.52
CA ALA A 198 -4.28 19.64 1.54
C ALA A 198 -5.66 19.39 2.17
N TYR A 199 -5.75 18.49 3.15
CA TYR A 199 -6.99 18.19 3.86
C TYR A 199 -7.28 19.14 5.04
N ASN A 200 -6.26 19.51 5.82
CA ASN A 200 -6.45 20.10 7.15
C ASN A 200 -6.09 21.59 7.28
N ALA A 201 -5.52 22.21 6.24
CA ALA A 201 -5.28 23.66 6.25
C ALA A 201 -6.59 24.45 6.45
N LEU A 202 -6.47 25.72 6.86
CA LEU A 202 -7.62 26.63 7.09
C LEU A 202 -8.59 26.66 5.90
N THR A 203 -8.05 26.57 4.69
CA THR A 203 -8.81 26.37 3.45
C THR A 203 -8.41 25.03 2.86
N SER A 204 -9.20 23.98 3.15
CA SER A 204 -9.01 22.66 2.57
C SER A 204 -9.03 22.74 1.04
N GLN A 205 -8.02 22.17 0.38
CA GLN A 205 -7.91 22.14 -1.09
C GLN A 205 -8.59 20.91 -1.69
N VAL A 206 -8.84 19.89 -0.87
CA VAL A 206 -9.40 18.61 -1.30
C VAL A 206 -10.47 18.14 -0.32
N PHE A 207 -11.41 17.34 -0.84
CA PHE A 207 -12.46 16.70 -0.06
C PHE A 207 -12.56 15.22 -0.40
N SER A 208 -12.83 14.40 0.62
CA SER A 208 -13.11 12.98 0.47
C SER A 208 -13.87 12.48 1.69
N GLY A 209 -15.01 11.80 1.50
CA GLY A 209 -15.81 11.28 2.60
C GLY A 209 -16.41 12.35 3.53
N PRO A 210 -17.18 11.94 4.56
CA PRO A 210 -18.03 12.86 5.31
C PRO A 210 -17.27 13.79 6.27
N THR A 211 -16.08 13.39 6.72
CA THR A 211 -15.32 14.16 7.71
C THR A 211 -14.36 15.13 7.03
N LYS A 212 -14.30 16.39 7.46
CA LYS A 212 -13.32 17.36 6.93
C LYS A 212 -11.88 17.02 7.33
N ARG A 213 -11.61 16.94 8.63
CA ARG A 213 -10.26 16.69 9.15
C ARG A 213 -9.83 15.23 8.91
N LYS A 214 -8.62 15.04 8.39
CA LYS A 214 -7.98 13.74 8.22
C LYS A 214 -6.84 13.54 9.21
N LYS A 215 -6.73 12.34 9.77
CA LYS A 215 -5.52 11.85 10.42
C LYS A 215 -4.64 11.23 9.35
N THR A 216 -3.43 11.75 9.23
CA THR A 216 -2.42 11.27 8.29
C THR A 216 -1.62 10.15 8.95
N VAL A 217 -1.60 8.98 8.30
CA VAL A 217 -0.91 7.76 8.77
C VAL A 217 0.09 7.28 7.72
N ALA A 218 1.38 7.46 7.99
CA ALA A 218 2.46 6.97 7.14
C ALA A 218 2.88 5.56 7.59
N ILE A 219 2.92 4.60 6.67
CA ILE A 219 3.32 3.22 6.91
C ILE A 219 4.55 2.96 6.04
N GLU A 220 5.71 3.12 6.66
CA GLU A 220 6.99 3.21 6.00
C GLU A 220 7.83 1.98 6.28
N ASP A 221 8.45 1.42 5.24
CA ASP A 221 9.54 0.48 5.40
C ASP A 221 10.77 1.23 5.93
N ASP A 222 11.61 0.61 6.75
CA ASP A 222 12.81 1.28 7.29
C ASP A 222 13.73 1.87 6.20
N SER A 223 13.91 1.14 5.09
CA SER A 223 14.70 1.61 3.96
C SER A 223 14.12 2.82 3.22
N ALA A 224 12.78 2.91 3.12
CA ALA A 224 12.13 4.07 2.50
C ALA A 224 12.09 5.26 3.46
N PHE A 225 11.86 5.00 4.74
CA PHE A 225 11.88 6.00 5.79
C PHE A 225 13.22 6.75 5.83
N ASP A 226 14.35 6.04 5.73
CA ASP A 226 15.70 6.62 5.73
C ASP A 226 15.90 7.70 4.65
N LEU A 227 15.20 7.61 3.52
CA LEU A 227 15.33 8.55 2.41
C LEU A 227 14.68 9.92 2.68
N SER A 228 13.72 9.98 3.59
CA SER A 228 12.95 11.21 3.86
C SER A 228 12.81 11.56 5.34
N VAL A 229 13.52 10.85 6.22
CA VAL A 229 13.44 10.97 7.68
C VAL A 229 13.68 12.40 8.23
N MET A 230 14.41 13.25 7.51
CA MET A 230 14.63 14.63 7.94
C MET A 230 13.34 15.47 7.93
N GLU A 231 12.28 15.04 7.24
CA GLU A 231 10.98 15.70 7.25
C GLU A 231 10.26 15.60 8.60
N ILE A 232 10.73 14.77 9.53
CA ILE A 232 10.26 14.76 10.92
C ILE A 232 10.47 16.12 11.60
N GLU A 233 11.57 16.81 11.27
CA GLU A 233 11.81 18.18 11.74
C GLU A 233 10.75 19.14 11.18
N THR A 234 10.46 19.06 9.88
CA THR A 234 9.42 19.85 9.22
C THR A 234 8.07 19.66 9.90
N MET A 235 7.67 18.41 10.15
CA MET A 235 6.40 18.10 10.82
C MET A 235 6.33 18.69 12.22
N ALA A 236 7.42 18.60 13.00
CA ALA A 236 7.46 19.13 14.35
C ALA A 236 7.42 20.66 14.36
N ARG A 237 8.23 21.32 13.53
CA ARG A 237 8.26 22.78 13.39
C ARG A 237 6.92 23.36 12.93
N MET A 238 6.19 22.63 12.10
CA MET A 238 4.86 23.01 11.61
C MET A 238 3.71 22.56 12.51
N GLY A 239 3.97 21.84 13.60
CA GLY A 239 2.94 21.36 14.53
C GLY A 239 1.99 20.32 13.94
N MET A 240 2.48 19.48 13.02
CA MET A 240 1.67 18.47 12.33
C MET A 240 1.52 17.19 13.17
N ASP A 241 0.31 16.65 13.24
CA ASP A 241 -0.02 15.45 14.02
C ASP A 241 0.03 14.15 13.20
N ILE A 242 1.13 13.92 12.49
CA ILE A 242 1.28 12.76 11.61
C ILE A 242 1.72 11.53 12.42
N ALA A 243 1.01 10.41 12.24
CA ALA A 243 1.37 9.12 12.83
C ALA A 243 2.20 8.31 11.84
N ILE A 244 3.40 7.90 12.23
CA ILE A 244 4.40 7.30 11.35
C ILE A 244 4.78 5.94 11.91
N PHE A 245 4.52 4.89 11.15
CA PHE A 245 4.86 3.52 11.50
C PHE A 245 6.04 3.09 10.66
N VAL A 246 7.20 2.94 11.29
CA VAL A 246 8.40 2.41 10.63
C VAL A 246 8.43 0.90 10.83
N ILE A 247 8.29 0.17 9.75
CA ILE A 247 8.29 -1.28 9.70
C ILE A 247 9.74 -1.73 9.55
N ASN A 248 10.35 -2.06 10.68
CA ASN A 248 11.78 -2.27 10.84
C ASN A 248 12.09 -3.77 10.79
N ASN A 249 12.42 -4.25 9.59
CA ASN A 249 12.93 -5.59 9.36
C ASN A 249 14.47 -5.59 9.21
N GLY A 250 15.13 -4.43 9.21
CA GLY A 250 16.57 -4.28 9.08
C GLY A 250 17.10 -4.40 7.65
N GLY A 251 16.30 -4.13 6.61
CA GLY A 251 16.80 -4.17 5.23
C GLY A 251 15.77 -4.01 4.11
N ILE A 252 16.28 -3.69 2.91
CA ILE A 252 15.46 -3.55 1.70
C ILE A 252 14.89 -4.93 1.33
N TYR A 253 13.57 -5.07 1.34
CA TYR A 253 12.81 -6.34 1.29
C TYR A 253 13.02 -7.26 2.50
N PHE A 254 14.28 -7.57 2.79
CA PHE A 254 14.69 -8.51 3.83
C PHE A 254 15.85 -7.96 4.63
N GLY A 255 15.77 -8.12 5.94
CA GLY A 255 16.92 -7.95 6.81
C GLY A 255 17.92 -9.10 6.66
N ASP A 256 19.13 -8.85 7.12
CA ASP A 256 20.22 -9.81 7.01
C ASP A 256 20.30 -10.76 8.22
N SER A 257 19.56 -10.51 9.29
CA SER A 257 19.61 -11.32 10.49
C SER A 257 18.39 -11.16 11.37
N ASP A 258 18.03 -12.18 12.14
CA ASP A 258 17.02 -12.08 13.19
C ASP A 258 17.63 -11.93 14.60
N THR A 259 18.97 -11.82 14.73
CA THR A 259 19.63 -11.58 16.03
C THR A 259 20.75 -10.54 15.95
N ALA A 260 20.95 -9.82 17.05
CA ALA A 260 21.98 -8.79 17.17
C ALA A 260 23.39 -9.36 16.97
N GLU A 261 23.66 -10.54 17.53
CA GLU A 261 24.97 -11.19 17.49
C GLU A 261 25.35 -11.56 16.05
N ASN A 262 24.39 -12.14 15.31
CA ASN A 262 24.60 -12.54 13.92
C ASN A 262 24.75 -11.33 13.00
N TRP A 263 23.95 -10.28 13.20
CA TRP A 263 24.11 -9.02 12.48
C TRP A 263 25.49 -8.40 12.77
N GLN A 264 25.91 -8.34 14.02
CA GLN A 264 27.20 -7.77 14.43
C GLN A 264 28.37 -8.58 13.86
N ALA A 265 28.29 -9.91 13.87
CA ALA A 265 29.31 -10.77 13.26
C ALA A 265 29.44 -10.53 11.74
N LYS A 266 28.33 -10.28 11.04
CA LYS A 266 28.34 -9.89 9.62
C LYS A 266 28.93 -8.49 9.43
N HIS A 267 28.56 -7.54 10.28
CA HIS A 267 29.05 -6.18 10.24
C HIS A 267 30.58 -6.10 10.41
N GLU A 268 31.14 -6.83 11.39
CA GLU A 268 32.60 -6.86 11.60
C GLU A 268 33.34 -7.53 10.43
N LYS A 269 32.76 -8.54 9.78
CA LYS A 269 33.30 -9.09 8.53
C LYS A 269 33.36 -8.03 7.43
N THR A 270 32.27 -7.29 7.23
CA THR A 270 32.20 -6.21 6.22
C THR A 270 33.24 -5.12 6.49
N LYS A 271 33.35 -4.63 7.74
CA LYS A 271 34.37 -3.65 8.13
C LYS A 271 35.80 -4.17 7.92
N GLY A 272 36.01 -5.47 8.10
CA GLY A 272 37.28 -6.15 7.82
C GLY A 272 37.53 -6.48 6.35
N GLY A 273 36.72 -5.99 5.41
CA GLY A 273 36.86 -6.23 3.98
C GLY A 273 36.49 -7.65 3.53
N LYS A 274 35.80 -8.43 4.37
CA LYS A 274 35.33 -9.79 4.08
C LYS A 274 33.83 -9.79 3.77
N PRO A 275 33.33 -10.77 2.99
CA PRO A 275 31.89 -10.92 2.79
C PRO A 275 31.13 -11.06 4.13
N GLY A 276 30.25 -10.11 4.41
CA GLY A 276 29.52 -9.97 5.67
C GLY A 276 28.06 -9.60 5.42
N LEU A 277 27.70 -8.36 5.77
CA LEU A 277 26.42 -7.74 5.40
C LEU A 277 26.29 -7.63 3.88
N ARG A 278 25.08 -7.84 3.38
CA ARG A 278 24.68 -7.66 1.98
C ARG A 278 24.40 -6.18 1.71
N SER A 279 24.38 -5.79 0.43
CA SER A 279 24.15 -4.40 0.00
C SER A 279 22.78 -3.84 0.38
N TRP A 280 21.80 -4.71 0.65
CA TRP A 280 20.45 -4.33 1.09
C TRP A 280 20.25 -4.37 2.61
N ALA A 281 21.28 -4.69 3.39
CA ALA A 281 21.19 -4.71 4.84
C ALA A 281 21.22 -3.29 5.41
N LEU A 282 20.36 -3.04 6.39
CA LEU A 282 20.38 -1.82 7.20
C LEU A 282 20.91 -2.11 8.60
N GLY A 283 20.98 -1.07 9.43
CA GLY A 283 21.38 -1.19 10.83
C GLY A 283 20.45 -2.13 11.62
N TRP A 284 21.02 -2.88 12.56
CA TRP A 284 20.23 -3.73 13.46
C TRP A 284 19.30 -2.89 14.33
N GLU A 285 17.98 -3.04 14.12
CA GLU A 285 16.92 -2.41 14.90
C GLU A 285 17.20 -0.93 15.22
N VAL A 286 17.56 -0.17 14.17
CA VAL A 286 17.86 1.26 14.28
C VAL A 286 16.76 1.95 15.08
N LYS A 287 17.14 2.80 16.02
CA LYS A 287 16.23 3.44 16.99
C LYS A 287 15.54 4.66 16.39
N TYR A 288 14.82 4.48 15.29
CA TYR A 288 14.12 5.54 14.54
C TYR A 288 13.21 6.41 15.40
N GLN A 289 12.59 5.83 16.43
CA GLN A 289 11.74 6.57 17.35
C GLN A 289 12.46 7.71 18.09
N LYS A 290 13.79 7.63 18.25
CA LYS A 290 14.61 8.70 18.84
C LYS A 290 14.65 9.96 17.97
N LEU A 291 14.41 9.84 16.67
CA LEU A 291 14.40 10.98 15.76
C LEU A 291 13.17 11.87 15.99
N ALA A 292 12.02 11.27 16.33
CA ALA A 292 10.85 12.02 16.77
C ALA A 292 11.13 12.78 18.06
N GLU A 293 11.68 12.10 19.07
CA GLU A 293 12.03 12.74 20.35
C GLU A 293 13.00 13.93 20.16
N ALA A 294 14.02 13.76 19.30
CA ALA A 294 14.99 14.80 19.00
C ALA A 294 14.38 16.05 18.33
N CYS A 295 13.29 15.88 17.58
CA CYS A 295 12.60 16.98 16.90
C CYS A 295 11.43 17.57 17.73
N GLY A 296 11.12 17.03 18.92
CA GLY A 296 9.99 17.46 19.74
C GLY A 296 8.67 16.70 19.51
N GLY A 297 8.73 15.56 18.83
CA GLY A 297 7.64 14.59 18.68
C GLY A 297 7.69 13.46 19.73
N LEU A 298 6.88 12.42 19.51
CA LEU A 298 6.85 11.23 20.38
C LEU A 298 7.44 10.01 19.68
N GLY A 299 8.22 9.22 20.41
CA GLY A 299 8.84 8.00 19.91
C GLY A 299 8.41 6.75 20.68
N PHE A 300 8.05 5.69 19.97
CA PHE A 300 7.77 4.36 20.54
C PHE A 300 8.60 3.29 19.83
N LEU A 301 9.27 2.43 20.60
CA LEU A 301 9.84 1.17 20.11
C LEU A 301 8.88 0.05 20.48
N VAL A 302 8.51 -0.78 19.51
CA VAL A 302 7.48 -1.81 19.65
C VAL A 302 7.99 -3.15 19.15
N ARG A 303 7.70 -4.21 19.90
CA ARG A 303 8.05 -5.61 19.60
C ARG A 303 6.88 -6.57 19.70
N THR A 304 5.83 -6.18 20.44
CA THR A 304 4.67 -7.02 20.72
C THR A 304 3.38 -6.41 20.15
N PRO A 305 2.34 -7.23 19.89
CA PRO A 305 1.00 -6.74 19.54
C PRO A 305 0.44 -5.73 20.55
N GLU A 306 0.67 -5.95 21.84
CA GLU A 306 0.14 -5.12 22.93
C GLU A 306 0.80 -3.74 22.95
N GLU A 307 2.12 -3.69 22.80
CA GLU A 307 2.88 -2.45 22.63
C GLU A 307 2.43 -1.70 21.38
N LEU A 308 2.24 -2.40 20.25
CA LEU A 308 1.80 -1.81 18.99
C LEU A 308 0.42 -1.17 19.12
N LYS A 309 -0.52 -1.86 19.77
CA LYS A 309 -1.85 -1.33 20.05
C LYS A 309 -1.78 -0.05 20.88
N LYS A 310 -1.00 -0.03 21.96
CA LYS A 310 -0.85 1.15 22.83
C LYS A 310 -0.19 2.32 22.11
N ALA A 311 0.88 2.06 21.34
CA ALA A 311 1.56 3.07 20.54
C ALA A 311 0.64 3.64 19.45
N THR A 312 -0.13 2.79 18.76
CA THR A 312 -1.10 3.20 17.74
C THR A 312 -2.19 4.12 18.33
N LEU A 313 -2.73 3.77 19.50
CA LEU A 313 -3.70 4.62 20.21
C LEU A 313 -3.12 6.00 20.54
N THR A 314 -1.86 6.03 20.98
CA THR A 314 -1.19 7.28 21.33
C THR A 314 -0.89 8.11 20.07
N ALA A 315 -0.36 7.49 19.02
CA ALA A 315 -0.06 8.14 17.75
C ALA A 315 -1.33 8.75 17.10
N TYR A 316 -2.47 8.05 17.20
CA TYR A 316 -3.74 8.56 16.67
C TYR A 316 -4.21 9.84 17.39
N ASN A 317 -4.07 9.91 18.71
CA ASN A 317 -4.57 11.02 19.52
C ASN A 317 -3.55 12.15 19.75
N ALA A 318 -2.27 11.92 19.44
CA ALA A 318 -1.24 12.93 19.57
C ALA A 318 -1.49 14.14 18.65
N THR A 319 -0.99 15.29 19.07
CA THR A 319 -1.03 16.58 18.34
C THR A 319 0.37 17.01 17.86
N VAL A 320 1.30 16.07 17.82
CA VAL A 320 2.72 16.21 17.41
C VAL A 320 3.07 15.02 16.52
N PRO A 321 4.16 15.05 15.73
CA PRO A 321 4.55 13.87 14.95
C PRO A 321 4.92 12.72 15.89
N VAL A 322 4.50 11.51 15.53
CA VAL A 322 4.76 10.31 16.31
C VAL A 322 5.41 9.24 15.44
N ILE A 323 6.59 8.77 15.84
CA ILE A 323 7.22 7.58 15.24
C ILE A 323 6.96 6.37 16.13
N VAL A 324 6.29 5.38 15.56
CA VAL A 324 6.14 4.02 16.09
C VAL A 324 7.09 3.11 15.29
N ASN A 325 8.24 2.79 15.87
CA ASN A 325 9.23 1.88 15.31
C ASN A 325 8.84 0.44 15.64
N VAL A 326 8.33 -0.28 14.65
CA VAL A 326 7.77 -1.63 14.77
C VAL A 326 8.82 -2.64 14.33
N VAL A 327 9.45 -3.32 15.29
CA VAL A 327 10.40 -4.38 14.97
C VAL A 327 9.65 -5.61 14.50
N ILE A 328 9.97 -6.05 13.28
CA ILE A 328 9.43 -7.27 12.68
C ILE A 328 10.57 -8.22 12.31
N GLN A 329 10.24 -9.49 12.02
CA GLN A 329 11.23 -10.44 11.50
C GLN A 329 11.89 -9.92 10.20
N SER A 330 13.15 -10.29 9.97
CA SER A 330 13.88 -9.93 8.75
C SER A 330 13.27 -10.48 7.47
N GLY A 331 12.42 -11.50 7.58
CA GLY A 331 11.86 -12.22 6.44
C GLY A 331 12.82 -13.31 5.93
N LYS A 332 12.34 -14.15 5.00
CA LYS A 332 13.17 -15.22 4.44
C LYS A 332 13.97 -14.70 3.26
N THR A 333 15.29 -14.69 3.36
CA THR A 333 16.14 -14.65 2.17
C THR A 333 16.02 -15.99 1.48
N GLU A 334 15.38 -16.07 0.31
CA GLU A 334 15.64 -17.20 -0.58
C GLU A 334 17.15 -17.20 -0.90
N LYS A 335 17.77 -18.39 -0.91
CA LYS A 335 19.14 -18.51 -1.40
C LYS A 335 19.16 -17.88 -2.79
N ALA A 336 20.17 -17.06 -3.08
CA ALA A 336 20.43 -16.62 -4.44
C ALA A 336 20.58 -17.88 -5.30
N VAL A 337 19.51 -18.27 -6.00
CA VAL A 337 19.59 -19.23 -7.07
C VAL A 337 20.37 -18.50 -8.13
N SER A 338 21.50 -19.07 -8.56
CA SER A 338 22.40 -18.53 -9.58
C SER A 338 21.77 -18.46 -10.98
N HIS A 339 20.47 -18.24 -11.10
CA HIS A 339 19.74 -18.21 -12.35
C HIS A 339 18.88 -16.94 -12.45
N SER A 340 19.33 -16.09 -13.36
CA SER A 340 18.63 -15.03 -14.08
C SER A 340 18.13 -13.82 -13.27
N LEU A 341 18.92 -12.76 -13.32
CA LEU A 341 18.45 -11.35 -13.24
C LEU A 341 17.27 -11.04 -14.19
N ASP A 342 17.01 -11.89 -15.20
CA ASP A 342 15.91 -11.72 -16.14
C ASP A 342 14.52 -11.87 -15.50
N LYS A 343 14.36 -12.69 -14.45
CA LYS A 343 13.02 -12.97 -13.88
C LYS A 343 12.40 -11.83 -13.07
N LEU A 344 13.20 -10.85 -12.64
CA LEU A 344 12.73 -9.69 -11.88
C LEU A 344 12.51 -8.45 -12.75
N MET A 345 13.14 -8.39 -13.93
CA MET A 345 13.02 -7.26 -14.85
C MET A 345 12.10 -7.56 -16.04
N TYR A 346 11.93 -8.83 -16.43
CA TYR A 346 11.05 -9.25 -17.52
C TYR A 346 10.28 -10.50 -17.09
N GLY A 347 9.07 -10.28 -16.57
CA GLY A 347 8.20 -11.38 -16.15
C GLY A 347 7.73 -12.20 -17.34
N HIS A 348 8.21 -13.44 -17.44
CA HIS A 348 7.56 -14.52 -18.19
C HIS A 348 6.64 -15.32 -17.25
#